data_AF-A0A5K1ACM6-F1
#
_entry.id   AF-A0A5K1ACM6-F1
#
_cell.length_a   1.000
_cell.length_b   1.000
_cell.length_c   1.000
_cell.angle_alpha   90.00
_cell.angle_beta   90.00
_cell.angle_gamma   90.00
#
_symmetry.space_group_name_H-M   'P 1'
#
loop_
_entity.id
_entity.type
_entity.pdbx_description
1 polymer ?
#
loop_
_entity_poly.entity_id
_entity_poly.type
_entity_poly.pdbx_seq_one_letter_code
_entity_poly.pdbx_strand_id
1 'polypeptide(L)' 'TSVRDFNRLWHPLDKNTIEYFTLGDLWDRYNEWSAYGAGTPIALNSGETVVQYYVPYLSAIQIYTSKSSPTL' A
#
# COMPACT_ATOMS: atom_id res chain seq x y z
N THR A 1 -5.35 -14.68 9.36
CA THR A 1 -6.00 -13.85 8.33
C THR A 1 -5.27 -14.09 7.02
N SER A 2 -5.95 -14.65 6.02
CA SER A 2 -5.30 -15.25 4.85
C SER A 2 -5.01 -14.16 3.80
N VAL A 3 -3.86 -14.23 3.11
CA VAL A 3 -3.47 -13.32 2.01
C VAL A 3 -4.55 -13.22 0.92
N ARG A 4 -5.43 -14.21 0.83
CA ARG A 4 -6.58 -14.26 -0.09
C ARG A 4 -7.63 -13.19 0.23
N ASP A 5 -7.80 -12.82 1.49
CA ASP A 5 -8.81 -11.84 1.93
C ASP A 5 -8.42 -10.43 1.48
N PHE A 6 -7.12 -10.11 1.47
CA PHE A 6 -6.61 -8.83 0.97
C PHE A 6 -6.78 -8.68 -0.54
N ASN A 7 -6.58 -9.74 -1.32
CA ASN A 7 -6.78 -9.69 -2.78
C ASN A 7 -8.22 -9.29 -3.14
N ARG A 8 -9.23 -9.73 -2.37
CA ARG A 8 -10.62 -9.34 -2.59
C ARG A 8 -10.90 -7.85 -2.36
N LEU A 9 -10.17 -7.20 -1.46
CA LEU A 9 -10.30 -5.76 -1.21
C LEU A 9 -9.70 -4.92 -2.33
N TRP A 10 -8.67 -5.42 -3.01
CA TRP A 10 -7.96 -4.73 -4.08
C TRP A 10 -8.42 -5.12 -5.50
N HIS A 11 -9.19 -6.21 -5.63
CA HIS A 11 -9.84 -6.59 -6.89
C HIS A 11 -11.32 -6.16 -6.87
N PRO A 12 -11.72 -5.12 -7.62
CA PRO A 12 -13.14 -4.78 -7.76
C PRO A 12 -13.87 -5.96 -8.43
N LEU A 13 -14.89 -6.47 -7.75
CA LEU A 13 -15.59 -7.73 -8.04
C LEU A 13 -16.18 -7.80 -9.47
N ASP A 14 -16.37 -6.66 -10.14
CA ASP A 14 -17.17 -6.57 -11.38
C ASP A 14 -16.53 -5.75 -12.52
N LYS A 15 -15.22 -5.46 -12.49
CA LYS A 15 -14.58 -4.74 -13.61
C LYS A 15 -13.98 -5.73 -14.62
N ASN A 16 -14.57 -5.79 -15.83
CA ASN A 16 -14.05 -6.52 -17.00
C ASN A 16 -12.65 -6.03 -17.47
N THR A 17 -12.10 -5.00 -16.85
CA THR A 17 -10.76 -4.45 -17.08
C THR A 17 -10.02 -4.35 -15.74
N ILE A 18 -8.92 -5.10 -15.61
CA ILE A 18 -8.00 -4.97 -14.49
C ILE A 18 -7.20 -3.68 -14.71
N GLU A 19 -7.40 -2.69 -13.85
CA GLU A 19 -6.53 -1.50 -13.81
C GLU A 19 -5.13 -1.95 -13.38
N TYR A 20 -4.11 -1.55 -14.14
CA TYR A 20 -2.71 -1.82 -13.82
C TYR A 20 -1.99 -0.49 -13.61
N PHE A 21 -0.91 -0.55 -12.85
CA PHE A 21 0.02 0.57 -12.66
C PHE A 21 1.44 0.06 -12.91
N THR A 22 2.30 0.94 -13.38
CA THR A 22 3.75 0.68 -13.48
C THR A 22 4.42 0.96 -12.13
N LEU A 23 5.60 0.39 -11.92
CA LEU A 23 6.40 0.78 -10.74
C LEU A 23 6.74 2.28 -10.75
N GLY A 24 6.86 2.90 -11.91
CA GLY A 24 7.04 4.35 -12.03
C GLY A 24 5.88 5.13 -11.42
N ASP A 25 4.65 4.75 -11.77
CA ASP A 25 3.43 5.38 -11.23
C ASP A 25 3.36 5.27 -9.70
N LEU A 26 3.82 4.14 -9.14
CA LEU A 26 3.94 3.96 -7.69
C LEU A 26 4.95 4.95 -7.10
N TRP A 27 6.13 5.09 -7.70
CA TRP A 27 7.20 5.96 -7.19
C TRP A 27 6.87 7.44 -7.26
N ASP A 28 6.16 7.89 -8.29
CA ASP A 28 5.70 9.28 -8.40
C ASP A 28 4.82 9.69 -7.20
N ARG A 29 4.06 8.75 -6.63
CA ARG A 29 3.25 8.98 -5.42
C ARG A 29 4.08 9.12 -4.15
N TYR A 30 5.25 8.48 -4.09
CA TYR A 30 6.14 8.54 -2.92
C TYR A 30 7.14 9.70 -2.98
N ASN A 31 7.28 10.39 -4.11
CA ASN A 31 8.26 11.46 -4.26
C ASN A 31 8.08 12.55 -3.19
N GLU A 32 6.87 13.06 -3.02
CA GLU A 32 6.56 14.09 -2.01
C GLU A 32 6.78 13.56 -0.58
N TRP A 33 6.25 12.38 -0.26
CA TRP A 33 6.42 11.77 1.07
C TRP A 33 7.87 11.42 1.40
N SER A 34 8.70 11.14 0.39
CA SER A 34 10.13 10.90 0.59
C SER A 34 10.92 12.17 0.94
N ALA A 35 10.43 13.33 0.50
CA ALA A 35 11.05 14.63 0.78
C ALA A 35 10.54 15.26 2.09
N TYR A 36 9.22 15.18 2.33
CA TYR A 36 8.57 15.90 3.44
C TYR A 36 8.09 14.99 4.58
N GLY A 37 8.11 13.67 4.37
CA GLY A 37 7.49 12.70 5.27
C GLY A 37 5.98 12.58 5.06
N ALA A 38 5.42 11.47 5.55
CA ALA A 38 4.00 11.20 5.61
C ALA A 38 3.54 11.28 7.07
N GLY A 39 2.52 12.09 7.33
CA GLY A 39 1.86 12.16 8.64
C GLY A 39 0.93 10.97 8.84
N THR A 40 1.04 10.29 9.97
CA THR A 40 0.16 9.18 10.35
C THR A 40 -0.39 9.40 11.75
N PRO A 41 -1.71 9.28 11.94
CA PRO A 41 -2.31 9.37 13.26
C PRO A 41 -1.94 8.14 14.09
N ILE A 42 -1.46 8.37 15.30
CA ILE A 42 -1.14 7.35 16.28
C ILE A 42 -1.95 7.63 17.55
N ALA A 43 -2.66 6.60 18.02
CA ALA A 43 -3.34 6.64 19.31
C ALA A 43 -2.35 6.32 20.43
N LEU A 44 -2.27 7.22 21.41
CA LEU A 44 -1.47 7.02 22.62
C LEU A 44 -2.28 6.26 23.67
N ASN A 45 -1.57 5.62 24.61
CA ASN A 45 -2.20 4.92 25.74
C ASN A 45 -3.00 5.85 26.65
N SER A 46 -2.75 7.18 26.58
CA SER A 46 -3.54 8.21 27.27
C SER A 46 -4.93 8.43 26.65
N GLY A 47 -5.21 7.84 25.49
CA GLY A 47 -6.43 8.08 24.70
C GLY A 47 -6.32 9.29 23.76
N GLU A 48 -5.20 10.01 23.79
CA GLU A 48 -4.94 11.12 22.86
C GLU A 48 -4.49 10.60 21.49
N THR A 49 -4.81 11.34 20.43
CA THR A 49 -4.29 11.06 19.08
C THR A 49 -3.28 12.12 18.69
N VAL A 50 -2.10 11.69 18.28
CA VAL A 50 -1.04 12.57 17.77
C VAL A 50 -0.71 12.22 16.32
N VAL A 51 -0.20 13.18 15.56
CA VAL A 51 0.29 12.93 14.20
C VAL A 51 1.79 12.74 14.24
N GLN A 52 2.25 11.56 13.85
CA GLN A 52 3.67 11.23 13.69
C GLN A 52 4.05 11.31 12.22
N TYR A 53 5.11 12.07 11.92
CA TYR A 53 5.67 12.11 10.58
C TYR A 53 6.79 11.08 10.46
N TYR A 54 6.75 10.26 9.41
CA TYR A 54 7.82 9.34 9.04
C TYR A 54 8.15 9.48 7.56
N VAL A 55 9.39 9.20 7.18
CA VAL A 55 9.81 9.20 5.78
C VAL A 55 9.75 7.76 5.25
N PRO A 56 8.85 7.42 4.33
CA PRO A 56 8.84 6.11 3.69
C PRO A 56 10.01 5.99 2.72
N TYR A 57 11.13 5.41 3.17
CA TYR A 57 12.26 5.10 2.29
C TYR A 57 11.92 3.94 1.34
N LEU A 58 12.52 3.95 0.14
CA LEU A 58 12.35 2.86 -0.84
C LEU A 58 12.74 1.49 -0.29
N SER A 59 13.74 1.43 0.58
CA SER A 59 14.17 0.21 1.25
C SER A 59 13.12 -0.37 2.21
N ALA A 60 12.10 0.40 2.59
CA ALA A 60 11.02 -0.04 3.47
C ALA A 60 9.82 -0.63 2.72
N ILE A 61 9.84 -0.67 1.38
CA ILE A 61 8.71 -1.11 0.56
C ILE A 61 8.94 -2.54 0.07
N GLN A 62 8.00 -3.43 0.38
CA GLN A 62 7.99 -4.80 -0.15
C GLN A 62 6.73 -5.03 -0.98
N ILE A 63 6.92 -5.40 -2.25
CA ILE A 63 5.83 -5.64 -3.20
C ILE A 63 5.61 -7.15 -3.32
N TYR A 64 4.38 -7.60 -3.12
CA TYR A 64 3.97 -8.99 -3.31
C TYR A 64 2.99 -9.07 -4.47
N THR A 65 3.18 -10.05 -5.34
CA THR A 65 2.25 -10.37 -6.41
C THR A 65 1.71 -11.77 -6.22
N SER A 66 0.41 -11.96 -6.48
CA SER A 66 -0.18 -13.30 -6.55
C SER A 66 0.40 -13.98 -7.79
N LYS A 67 1.14 -15.10 -7.61
CA LYS A 67 1.45 -15.98 -8.75
C LYS A 67 0.12 -16.56 -9.21
N SER A 68 -0.22 -16.40 -10.49
CA SER A 68 -1.30 -17.19 -11.07
C SER A 68 -0.93 -18.66 -10.86
N SER A 69 -1.78 -19.42 -10.16
CA SER A 69 -1.64 -20.88 -10.21
C SER A 69 -1.65 -21.27 -11.69
N PRO A 70 -0.66 -22.06 -12.16
CA PRO A 70 -0.72 -22.59 -13.51
C PRO A 70 -2.05 -23.32 -13.62
N THR A 71 -2.94 -22.78 -14.45
CA THR A 71 -4.21 -23.43 -14.75
C THR A 71 -3.82 -24.62 -15.62
N LEU A 72 -3.92 -25.82 -15.06
CA LEU A 72 -3.90 -27.05 -15.85
C LEU A 72 -5.15 -27.09 -16.74
#